data_AF-A0A5M5C0M9-F1
#
_entry.id   AF-A0A5M5C0M9-F1
#
_cell.length_a   1.000
_cell.length_b   1.000
_cell.length_c   1.000
_cell.angle_alpha   90.00
_cell.angle_beta   90.00
_cell.angle_gamma   90.00
#
_symmetry.space_group_name_H-M   'P 1'
#
loop_
_entity.id
_entity.type
_entity.pdbx_description
1 polymer ?
#
loop_
_entity_poly.entity_id
_entity_poly.type
_entity_poly.pdbx_seq_one_letter_code
_entity_poly.pdbx_strand_id
1 'polypeptide(L)' 'KGMNMAMMANILKSLGCVDAMNLDGGGSTCMLVNGQPVIKPSAGAQRAITTAVALK' A
#
# COMPACT_ATOMS: atom_id res chain seq x y z
N LYS A 1 12.07 1.99 -5.85
CA LYS A 1 12.17 0.52 -5.84
C LYS A 1 11.01 -0.04 -5.02
N GLY A 2 10.41 -1.15 -5.42
CA GLY A 2 9.26 -1.77 -4.75
C GLY A 2 9.47 -3.27 -4.55
N MET A 3 8.41 -3.99 -4.24
CA MET A 3 8.42 -5.45 -4.07
C MET A 3 7.49 -6.12 -5.07
N ASN A 4 7.81 -7.35 -5.46
CA ASN A 4 6.90 -8.17 -6.25
C ASN A 4 5.86 -8.87 -5.35
N MET A 5 4.89 -9.52 -5.97
CA MET A 5 3.79 -10.19 -5.27
C MET A 5 4.26 -11.28 -4.30
N ALA A 6 5.25 -12.09 -4.70
CA ALA A 6 5.76 -13.18 -3.87
C ALA A 6 6.46 -12.67 -2.61
N MET A 7 7.24 -11.60 -2.73
CA MET A 7 7.88 -10.92 -1.60
C MET A 7 6.83 -10.36 -0.63
N MET A 8 5.80 -9.69 -1.16
CA MET A 8 4.71 -9.16 -0.33
C MET A 8 3.91 -10.26 0.37
N ALA A 9 3.61 -11.37 -0.32
CA ALA A 9 2.92 -12.50 0.27
C ALA A 9 3.73 -13.10 1.44
N ASN A 10 5.06 -13.21 1.30
CA ASN A 10 5.93 -13.69 2.38
C ASN A 10 5.95 -12.74 3.59
N ILE A 11 5.96 -11.43 3.35
CA ILE A 11 5.89 -10.43 4.42
C ILE A 11 4.56 -10.55 5.18
N LEU A 12 3.43 -10.58 4.47
CA LEU A 12 2.12 -10.69 5.10
C LEU A 12 1.97 -11.98 5.91
N LYS A 13 2.49 -13.09 5.41
CA LYS A 13 2.58 -14.36 6.17
C LYS A 13 3.43 -14.20 7.44
N SER A 14 4.60 -13.57 7.36
CA SER A 14 5.47 -13.35 8.54
C SER A 14 4.86 -12.42 9.59
N LEU A 15 3.95 -11.53 9.18
CA LEU A 15 3.19 -10.64 10.07
C LEU A 15 1.96 -11.33 10.70
N GLY A 16 1.69 -12.59 10.35
CA GLY A 16 0.56 -13.36 10.89
C GLY A 16 -0.77 -13.14 10.15
N CYS A 17 -0.77 -12.56 8.95
CA CYS A 17 -1.98 -12.47 8.15
C CYS A 17 -2.46 -13.87 7.74
N VAL A 18 -3.70 -14.21 8.09
CA VAL A 18 -4.36 -15.46 7.69
C VAL A 18 -4.81 -15.37 6.22
N ASP A 19 -5.43 -14.25 5.86
CA ASP A 19 -5.87 -13.93 4.51
C ASP A 19 -5.35 -12.55 4.09
N ALA A 20 -5.01 -12.42 2.81
CA ALA A 20 -4.56 -11.15 2.24
C ALA A 20 -4.90 -11.04 0.75
N MET A 21 -5.17 -9.81 0.31
CA MET A 21 -5.41 -9.48 -1.09
C MET A 21 -4.56 -8.26 -1.45
N ASN A 22 -3.92 -8.30 -2.62
CA ASN A 22 -3.21 -7.14 -3.14
C ASN A 22 -4.20 -6.10 -3.69
N LEU A 23 -3.89 -4.82 -3.48
CA LEU A 23 -4.64 -3.68 -4.02
C LEU A 23 -3.83 -2.97 -5.13
N ASP A 24 -4.30 -1.81 -5.56
CA ASP A 24 -3.58 -1.01 -6.57
C ASP A 24 -2.17 -0.60 -6.10
N GLY A 25 -1.23 -0.60 -7.05
CA GLY A 25 0.20 -0.44 -6.81
C GLY A 25 0.80 0.79 -7.49
N GLY A 26 2.14 0.84 -7.51
CA GLY A 26 2.89 1.83 -8.27
C GLY A 26 2.61 3.27 -7.82
N GLY A 27 2.10 4.10 -8.74
CA GLY A 27 1.77 5.52 -8.45
C GLY A 27 0.57 5.73 -7.53
N SER A 28 -0.26 4.70 -7.37
CA SER A 28 -1.46 4.77 -6.52
C SER A 28 -1.20 4.41 -5.07
N THR A 29 -0.11 3.68 -4.78
CA THR A 29 0.21 3.29 -3.40
C THR A 29 0.33 4.54 -2.53
N CYS A 30 -0.50 4.61 -1.49
CA CYS A 30 -0.63 5.73 -0.56
C CYS A 30 -0.97 5.17 0.82
N MET A 31 -0.50 5.83 1.88
CA MET A 31 -0.97 5.60 3.24
C MET A 31 -0.97 6.95 3.97
N LEU A 32 -2.09 7.25 4.62
CA LEU A 32 -2.27 8.41 5.47
C LEU A 32 -2.49 7.95 6.91
N VAL A 33 -1.83 8.59 7.87
CA VAL A 33 -2.10 8.43 9.30
C VAL A 33 -2.53 9.78 9.84
N ASN A 34 -3.73 9.85 10.42
CA ASN A 34 -4.36 11.11 10.85
C ASN A 34 -4.40 12.17 9.74
N GLY A 35 -4.68 11.74 8.51
CA GLY A 35 -4.72 12.61 7.33
C GLY A 35 -3.36 13.02 6.77
N GLN A 36 -2.25 12.60 7.37
CA GLN A 36 -0.89 12.96 6.94
C GLN A 36 -0.21 11.82 6.17
N PRO A 37 0.46 12.08 5.03
CA PRO A 37 1.20 11.06 4.30
C PRO A 37 2.37 10.50 5.10
N VAL A 38 2.47 9.18 5.17
CA VAL A 38 3.57 8.49 5.87
C VAL A 38 4.50 7.69 4.95
N ILE A 39 4.30 7.79 3.64
CA ILE A 39 5.12 7.10 2.63
C ILE A 39 5.65 8.07 1.58
N LYS A 40 6.70 7.63 0.86
CA LYS A 40 7.24 8.34 -0.29
C LYS A 40 6.54 7.89 -1.59
N PRO A 41 5.91 8.80 -2.36
CA PRO A 41 5.31 8.46 -3.66
C PRO A 41 6.36 7.99 -4.67
N SER A 42 5.97 7.05 -5.54
CA SER A 42 6.88 6.46 -6.54
C SER A 42 7.25 7.42 -7.67
N ALA A 43 6.38 8.38 -8.01
CA ALA A 43 6.56 9.36 -9.09
C ALA A 43 6.72 10.81 -8.57
N GLY A 44 7.20 11.00 -7.34
CA GLY A 44 7.42 12.32 -6.72
C GLY A 44 6.14 13.01 -6.21
N ALA A 45 4.98 12.68 -6.77
CA ALA A 45 3.67 13.10 -6.29
C ALA A 45 2.69 11.92 -6.23
N GLN A 46 1.62 12.07 -5.44
CA GLN A 46 0.56 11.08 -5.32
C GLN A 46 -0.35 11.11 -6.55
N ARG A 47 -0.63 9.95 -7.15
CA ARG A 47 -1.61 9.83 -8.24
C ARG A 47 -3.04 9.89 -7.69
N ALA A 48 -3.93 10.58 -8.39
CA ALA A 48 -5.37 10.57 -8.10
C ALA A 48 -5.93 9.14 -8.25
N ILE A 49 -6.78 8.74 -7.31
CA ILE A 49 -7.42 7.42 -7.25
C ILE A 49 -8.94 7.59 -7.05
N THR A 50 -9.71 6.57 -7.41
CA THR A 50 -11.18 6.59 -7.32
C THR A 50 -11.70 6.13 -5.95
N THR A 51 -11.05 5.15 -5.33
CA THR A 51 -11.50 4.53 -4.07
C THR A 51 -10.34 4.29 -3.13
N ALA A 52 -10.57 4.48 -1.83
CA ALA A 52 -9.60 4.19 -0.78
C ALA A 52 -10.22 3.28 0.29
N VAL A 53 -9.38 2.48 0.95
CA VAL A 53 -9.75 1.74 2.15
C VAL A 53 -9.45 2.64 3.35
N ALA A 54 -10.44 2.88 4.20
CA ALA A 54 -10.31 3.72 5.39
C ALA A 54 -10.65 2.92 6.65
N LEU A 55 -9.87 3.14 7.70
CA LEU A 55 -10.17 2.68 9.06
C LEU A 55 -10.60 3.90 9.88
N LYS A 56 -11.68 3.76 10.65
CA LYS A 56 -12.22 4.80 11.52
C LYS A 56 -12.10 4.40 12.98
#